data_AF-A0A183D1K3-F1
#
_entry.id   AF-A0A183D1K3-F1
#
_cell.length_a   1.000
_cell.length_b   1.000
_cell.length_c   1.000
_cell.angle_alpha   90.00
_cell.angle_beta   90.00
_cell.angle_gamma   90.00
#
_symmetry.space_group_name_H-M   'P 1'
#
loop_
_entity.id
_entity.type
_entity.pdbx_description
1 polymer ?
#
loop_
_entity_poly.entity_id
_entity_poly.type
_entity_poly.pdbx_seq_one_letter_code
_entity_poly.pdbx_strand_id
1 'polypeptide(L)'
;LNALFPLVCSVAEQTVASNVSMRNQSEAFRCFHVAATRFADKIVYYLLHKMQSVQDSFKLGAINVLRHLLNSAGPYIDDKRSLVILGLKPMLQAGSEGTLSIRVKKAMCQLCVALADHEYVDVEGGDNVITFLVKNLVAHDPESVII
;
A
#
# COMPACT_ATOMS: atom_id res chain seq x y z
N LEU A 1 -5.20 3.27 16.55
CA LEU A 1 -4.40 3.35 15.29
C LEU A 1 -3.04 4.02 15.51
N ASN A 2 -2.98 5.22 16.11
CA ASN A 2 -1.70 5.95 16.32
C ASN A 2 -0.64 5.22 17.17
N ALA A 3 -1.04 4.32 18.07
CA ALA A 3 -0.09 3.50 18.84
C ALA A 3 0.44 2.28 18.06
N LEU A 4 -0.37 1.71 17.16
CA LEU A 4 0.00 0.52 16.38
C LEU A 4 0.80 0.89 15.13
N PHE A 5 0.45 2.01 14.50
CA PHE A 5 1.00 2.39 13.20
C PHE A 5 2.52 2.59 13.18
N PRO A 6 3.17 3.17 14.21
CA PRO A 6 4.63 3.27 14.23
C PRO A 6 5.34 1.93 14.14
N LEU A 7 4.74 0.85 14.68
CA LEU A 7 5.30 -0.51 14.66
C LEU A 7 5.34 -1.14 13.26
N VAL A 8 4.50 -0.65 12.33
CA VAL A 8 4.51 -1.11 10.93
C VAL A 8 5.33 -0.19 10.01
N CYS A 9 5.68 1.02 10.47
CA CYS A 9 6.46 2.00 9.70
C CYS A 9 7.98 1.72 9.71
N SER A 10 8.45 0.87 10.62
CA SER A 10 9.83 0.41 10.65
C SER A 10 10.11 -0.39 9.37
N VAL A 11 10.77 0.27 8.42
CA VAL A 11 11.38 -0.38 7.26
C VAL A 11 12.58 -1.14 7.81
N ALA A 12 12.38 -2.43 8.09
CA ALA A 12 13.48 -3.33 8.32
C ALA A 12 14.28 -3.40 7.00
N GLU A 13 15.38 -2.65 6.92
CA GLU A 13 16.47 -3.10 6.07
C GLU A 13 16.84 -4.48 6.59
N GLN A 14 16.62 -5.50 5.75
CA GLN A 14 16.66 -6.93 6.12
C GLN A 14 17.98 -7.36 6.76
N THR A 15 18.99 -6.50 6.74
CA THR A 15 20.33 -6.75 7.27
C THR A 15 20.45 -6.55 8.79
N VAL A 16 19.60 -5.73 9.45
CA VAL A 16 19.76 -5.43 10.91
C VAL A 16 18.43 -5.18 11.66
N ALA A 17 17.38 -5.96 11.38
CA ALA A 17 16.19 -5.93 12.24
C ALA A 17 16.33 -6.94 13.40
N SER A 18 16.06 -6.51 14.63
CA SER A 18 16.06 -7.43 15.76
C SER A 18 14.85 -8.39 15.68
N ASN A 19 15.01 -9.62 16.18
CA ASN A 19 13.90 -10.57 16.26
C ASN A 19 12.66 -9.99 16.96
N VAL A 20 12.88 -9.07 17.91
CA VAL A 20 11.80 -8.37 18.63
C VAL A 20 11.04 -7.41 17.71
N SER A 21 11.71 -6.63 16.86
CA SER A 21 11.04 -5.67 15.98
C SER A 21 10.20 -6.38 14.91
N MET A 22 10.70 -7.47 14.33
CA MET A 22 9.95 -8.29 13.37
C MET A 22 8.70 -8.91 13.98
N ARG A 23 8.81 -9.43 15.22
CA ARG A 23 7.66 -9.96 15.96
C ARG A 23 6.63 -8.87 16.23
N ASN A 24 7.07 -7.71 16.72
CA ASN A 24 6.18 -6.59 17.04
C ASN A 24 5.45 -6.09 15.79
N GLN A 25 6.14 -6.02 14.65
CA GLN A 25 5.53 -5.66 13.38
C GLN A 25 4.47 -6.68 12.93
N SER A 26 4.78 -7.97 13.02
CA SER A 26 3.85 -9.05 12.66
C SER A 26 2.58 -9.00 13.53
N GLU A 27 2.74 -8.82 14.83
CA GLU A 27 1.61 -8.69 15.74
C GLU A 27 0.83 -7.38 15.51
N ALA A 28 1.50 -6.28 15.13
CA ALA A 28 0.82 -5.06 14.75
C ALA A 28 -0.09 -5.26 13.52
N PHE A 29 0.34 -6.01 12.50
CA PHE A 29 -0.51 -6.38 11.36
C PHE A 29 -1.74 -7.18 11.81
N ARG A 30 -1.57 -8.18 12.68
CA ARG A 30 -2.68 -8.96 13.23
C ARG A 30 -3.65 -8.10 14.03
N CYS A 31 -3.16 -7.13 14.80
CA CYS A 31 -3.99 -6.15 15.49
C CYS A 31 -4.82 -5.31 14.50
N PHE A 32 -4.26 -4.90 13.36
CA PHE A 32 -5.02 -4.21 12.32
C PHE A 32 -6.11 -5.10 11.72
N HIS A 33 -5.82 -6.37 11.45
CA HIS A 33 -6.82 -7.34 10.99
C HIS A 33 -7.98 -7.45 11.99
N VAL A 34 -7.68 -7.68 13.28
CA VAL A 34 -8.72 -7.79 14.32
C VAL A 34 -9.53 -6.50 14.42
N ALA A 35 -8.88 -5.33 14.35
CA ALA A 35 -9.58 -4.05 14.38
C ALA A 35 -10.47 -3.81 13.15
N ALA A 36 -10.08 -4.30 11.97
CA ALA A 36 -10.85 -4.17 10.74
C ALA A 36 -12.22 -4.83 10.84
N THR A 37 -12.35 -5.90 11.64
CA THR A 37 -13.64 -6.58 11.87
C THR A 37 -14.75 -5.67 12.40
N ARG A 38 -14.39 -4.53 13.02
CA ARG A 38 -15.33 -3.54 13.59
C ARG A 38 -15.14 -2.12 13.04
N PHE A 39 -13.95 -1.77 12.57
CA PHE A 39 -13.57 -0.39 12.25
C PHE A 39 -12.93 -0.24 10.86
N ALA A 40 -13.27 -1.12 9.91
CA ALA A 40 -12.73 -1.14 8.56
C ALA A 40 -12.68 0.26 7.90
N ASP A 41 -13.79 0.99 7.86
CA ASP A 41 -13.86 2.32 7.20
C ASP A 41 -12.86 3.32 7.79
N LYS A 42 -12.83 3.40 9.12
CA LYS A 42 -11.91 4.31 9.85
C LYS A 42 -10.45 3.93 9.61
N ILE A 43 -10.17 2.63 9.52
CA ILE A 43 -8.82 2.12 9.24
C ILE A 43 -8.43 2.45 7.79
N VAL A 44 -9.28 2.15 6.82
CA VAL A 44 -9.03 2.45 5.40
C VAL A 44 -8.79 3.95 5.21
N TYR A 45 -9.66 4.81 5.74
CA TYR A 45 -9.48 6.26 5.68
C TYR A 45 -8.15 6.71 6.31
N TYR A 46 -7.82 6.19 7.49
CA TYR A 46 -6.57 6.48 8.17
C TYR A 46 -5.35 6.08 7.34
N LEU A 47 -5.37 4.90 6.71
CA LEU A 47 -4.26 4.41 5.89
C LEU A 47 -4.11 5.27 4.63
N LEU A 48 -5.20 5.57 3.92
CA LEU A 48 -5.19 6.43 2.72
C LEU A 48 -4.61 7.81 3.03
N HIS A 49 -4.97 8.39 4.18
CA HIS A 49 -4.37 9.64 4.65
C HIS A 49 -2.87 9.50 4.93
N LYS A 50 -2.43 8.39 5.56
CA LYS A 50 -1.01 8.14 5.83
C LYS A 50 -0.17 7.89 4.57
N MET A 51 -0.76 7.34 3.50
CA MET A 51 -0.08 7.18 2.21
C MET A 51 0.33 8.51 1.58
N GLN A 52 -0.38 9.59 1.88
CA GLN A 52 -0.08 10.94 1.38
C GLN A 52 0.91 11.70 2.26
N SER A 53 1.47 11.07 3.30
CA SER A 53 2.47 11.69 4.17
C SER A 53 3.76 11.99 3.41
N VAL A 54 4.44 13.11 3.72
CA VAL A 54 5.77 13.42 3.19
C VAL A 54 6.81 12.34 3.55
N GLN A 55 6.63 11.61 4.65
CA GLN A 55 7.57 10.59 5.11
C GLN A 55 7.33 9.24 4.42
N ASP A 56 8.32 8.75 3.70
CA ASP A 56 8.23 7.46 3.00
C ASP A 56 7.99 6.26 3.92
N SER A 57 8.52 6.28 5.14
CA SER A 57 8.25 5.24 6.14
C SER A 57 6.76 5.12 6.46
N PHE A 58 6.04 6.24 6.53
CA PHE A 58 4.60 6.27 6.76
C PHE A 58 3.84 5.81 5.53
N LYS A 59 4.27 6.21 4.33
CA LYS A 59 3.67 5.70 3.07
C LYS A 59 3.80 4.19 3.01
N LEU A 60 5.01 3.66 3.20
CA LEU A 60 5.31 2.23 3.17
C LEU A 60 4.53 1.45 4.23
N GLY A 61 4.50 1.93 5.47
CA GLY A 61 3.71 1.32 6.53
C GLY A 61 2.23 1.24 6.18
N ALA A 62 1.66 2.34 5.65
CA ALA A 62 0.25 2.37 5.25
C ALA A 62 -0.05 1.41 4.09
N ILE A 63 0.80 1.40 3.05
CA ILE A 63 0.67 0.52 1.88
C ILE A 63 0.72 -0.96 2.31
N ASN A 64 1.68 -1.31 3.16
CA ASN A 64 1.83 -2.68 3.64
C ASN A 64 0.64 -3.12 4.50
N VAL A 65 0.08 -2.24 5.35
CA VAL A 65 -1.11 -2.58 6.14
C VAL A 65 -2.32 -2.76 5.24
N LEU A 66 -2.55 -1.86 4.27
CA LEU A 66 -3.69 -2.01 3.37
C LEU A 66 -3.59 -3.32 2.56
N ARG A 67 -2.41 -3.64 2.01
CA ARG A 67 -2.17 -4.91 1.33
C ARG A 67 -2.42 -6.12 2.24
N HIS A 68 -1.97 -6.05 3.50
CA HIS A 68 -2.23 -7.11 4.48
C HIS A 68 -3.73 -7.29 4.74
N LEU A 69 -4.49 -6.20 4.85
CA LEU A 69 -5.93 -6.25 5.07
C LEU A 69 -6.69 -6.81 3.86
N LEU A 70 -6.31 -6.46 2.64
CA LEU A 70 -6.88 -7.09 1.44
C LEU A 70 -6.68 -8.63 1.48
N ASN A 71 -5.47 -9.08 1.81
CA ASN A 71 -5.13 -10.50 1.80
C ASN A 71 -5.67 -11.30 3.00
N SER A 72 -5.95 -10.65 4.13
CA SER A 72 -6.32 -11.34 5.37
C SER A 72 -7.74 -11.04 5.85
N ALA A 73 -8.32 -9.91 5.45
CA ALA A 73 -9.56 -9.35 6.00
C ALA A 73 -10.58 -9.01 4.90
N GLY A 74 -10.49 -9.62 3.71
CA GLY A 74 -11.39 -9.41 2.56
C GLY A 74 -12.87 -9.20 2.91
N PRO A 75 -13.52 -10.08 3.70
CA PRO A 75 -14.93 -9.95 4.06
C PRO A 75 -15.33 -8.62 4.74
N TYR A 76 -14.36 -7.89 5.30
CA TYR A 76 -14.58 -6.60 5.97
C TYR A 76 -14.17 -5.39 5.12
N ILE A 77 -13.41 -5.61 4.05
CA ILE A 77 -12.81 -4.56 3.20
C ILE A 77 -13.46 -4.53 1.80
N ASP A 78 -14.02 -5.63 1.31
CA ASP A 78 -14.53 -5.74 -0.07
C ASP A 78 -15.68 -4.78 -0.39
N ASP A 79 -16.53 -4.45 0.58
CA ASP A 79 -17.58 -3.44 0.41
C ASP A 79 -17.03 -2.00 0.38
N LYS A 80 -15.71 -1.82 0.59
CA LYS A 80 -15.01 -0.52 0.55
C LYS A 80 -14.21 -0.34 -0.75
N ARG A 81 -14.41 -1.17 -1.78
CA ARG A 81 -13.70 -1.10 -3.08
C ARG A 81 -13.65 0.32 -3.65
N SER A 82 -14.80 0.99 -3.77
CA SER A 82 -14.88 2.36 -4.30
C SER A 82 -14.12 3.38 -3.44
N LEU A 83 -14.19 3.26 -2.10
CA LEU A 83 -13.46 4.13 -1.19
C LEU A 83 -11.94 3.98 -1.35
N VAL A 84 -11.48 2.73 -1.46
CA VAL A 84 -10.05 2.41 -1.65
C VAL A 84 -9.56 2.95 -2.98
N ILE A 85 -10.25 2.67 -4.09
CA ILE A 85 -9.85 3.13 -5.42
C ILE A 85 -9.84 4.67 -5.49
N LEU A 86 -10.90 5.33 -5.03
CA LEU A 86 -10.97 6.79 -5.02
C LEU A 86 -9.86 7.40 -4.17
N GLY A 87 -9.63 6.87 -2.97
CA GLY A 87 -8.61 7.37 -2.05
C GLY A 87 -7.18 7.13 -2.51
N LEU A 88 -6.93 6.12 -3.34
CA LEU A 88 -5.62 5.84 -3.91
C LEU A 88 -5.27 6.71 -5.11
N LYS A 89 -6.25 7.36 -5.73
CA LYS A 89 -6.05 8.21 -6.92
C LYS A 89 -4.84 9.17 -6.82
N PRO A 90 -4.61 9.90 -5.70
CA PRO A 90 -3.43 10.78 -5.58
C PRO A 90 -2.11 10.01 -5.66
N MET A 91 -2.03 8.80 -5.09
CA MET A 91 -0.83 7.98 -5.12
C MET A 91 -0.58 7.39 -6.51
N LEU A 92 -1.64 6.99 -7.21
CA LEU A 92 -1.57 6.46 -8.57
C LEU A 92 -1.10 7.55 -9.56
N GLN A 93 -1.57 8.78 -9.38
CA GLN A 93 -1.13 9.94 -10.15
C GLN A 93 0.33 10.30 -9.83
N ALA A 94 0.70 10.38 -8.55
CA ALA A 94 2.06 10.71 -8.12
C ALA A 94 3.13 9.75 -8.67
N GLY A 95 2.84 8.43 -8.71
CA GLY A 95 3.80 7.49 -9.30
C GLY A 95 3.92 7.65 -10.82
N SER A 96 2.84 8.01 -11.50
CA SER A 96 2.85 8.31 -12.94
C SER A 96 3.66 9.56 -13.28
N GLU A 97 3.71 10.53 -12.37
CA GLU A 97 4.49 11.78 -12.49
C GLU A 97 5.95 11.63 -12.04
N GLY A 98 6.34 10.45 -11.56
CA GLY A 98 7.71 10.18 -11.14
C GLY A 98 8.08 10.73 -9.75
N THR A 99 7.14 11.23 -8.97
CA THR A 99 7.40 11.91 -7.68
C THR A 99 7.53 10.96 -6.50
N LEU A 100 7.13 9.69 -6.65
CA LEU A 100 7.32 8.65 -5.63
C LEU A 100 8.73 8.06 -5.67
N SER A 101 9.33 7.81 -4.49
CA SER A 101 10.60 7.09 -4.41
C SER A 101 10.46 5.65 -4.92
N ILE A 102 11.56 5.05 -5.38
CA ILE A 102 11.59 3.68 -5.90
C ILE A 102 11.03 2.67 -4.89
N ARG A 103 11.33 2.87 -3.60
CA ARG A 103 10.81 2.00 -2.52
C ARG A 103 9.29 2.08 -2.42
N VAL A 104 8.72 3.29 -2.46
CA VAL A 104 7.27 3.49 -2.41
C VAL A 104 6.60 2.99 -3.68
N LYS A 105 7.18 3.24 -4.86
CA LYS A 105 6.69 2.69 -6.13
C LYS A 105 6.61 1.17 -6.10
N LYS A 106 7.68 0.48 -5.65
CA LYS A 106 7.69 -0.99 -5.52
C LYS A 106 6.58 -1.48 -4.59
N ALA A 107 6.40 -0.84 -3.43
CA ALA A 107 5.34 -1.20 -2.50
C ALA A 107 3.93 -0.94 -3.10
N MET A 108 3.76 0.17 -3.82
CA MET A 108 2.52 0.48 -4.54
C MET A 108 2.22 -0.54 -5.64
N CYS A 109 3.21 -1.00 -6.40
CA CYS A 109 3.02 -2.07 -7.38
C CYS A 109 2.52 -3.35 -6.71
N GLN A 110 3.12 -3.74 -5.57
CA GLN A 110 2.66 -4.90 -4.80
C GLN A 110 1.22 -4.75 -4.28
N LEU A 111 0.83 -3.53 -3.89
CA LEU A 111 -0.56 -3.24 -3.52
C LEU A 111 -1.49 -3.32 -4.73
N CYS A 112 -1.09 -2.78 -5.88
CA CYS A 112 -1.88 -2.83 -7.11
C CYS A 112 -2.11 -4.26 -7.60
N VAL A 113 -1.12 -5.15 -7.47
CA VAL A 113 -1.30 -6.58 -7.75
C VAL A 113 -2.36 -7.19 -6.81
N ALA A 114 -2.26 -6.94 -5.50
CA ALA A 114 -3.28 -7.42 -4.57
C ALA A 114 -4.68 -6.84 -4.88
N LEU A 115 -4.78 -5.57 -5.27
CA LEU A 115 -6.05 -4.97 -5.69
C LEU A 115 -6.65 -5.70 -6.91
N ALA A 116 -5.81 -6.06 -7.89
CA ALA A 116 -6.25 -6.83 -9.05
C ALA A 116 -6.71 -8.24 -8.66
N ASP A 117 -5.99 -8.93 -7.78
CA ASP A 117 -6.34 -10.27 -7.30
C ASP A 117 -7.70 -10.31 -6.56
N HIS A 118 -8.10 -9.20 -5.95
CA HIS A 118 -9.37 -9.05 -5.20
C HIS A 118 -10.45 -8.28 -5.98
N GLU A 119 -10.32 -8.16 -7.31
CA GLU A 119 -11.33 -7.56 -8.23
C GLU A 119 -11.60 -6.05 -7.99
N TYR A 120 -10.65 -5.33 -7.39
CA TYR A 120 -10.79 -3.87 -7.20
C TYR A 120 -10.62 -3.12 -8.54
N VAL A 121 -10.19 -3.79 -9.60
CA VAL A 121 -10.02 -3.21 -10.93
C VAL A 121 -11.32 -3.09 -11.72
N ASP A 122 -12.37 -3.78 -11.28
CA ASP A 122 -13.67 -3.81 -11.97
C ASP A 122 -14.59 -2.65 -11.58
N VAL A 123 -14.25 -1.90 -10.52
CA VAL A 123 -15.00 -0.72 -10.10
C VAL A 123 -14.50 0.53 -10.84
N GLU A 124 -15.33 1.58 -10.84
CA GLU A 124 -14.96 2.87 -11.44
C GLU A 124 -13.63 3.39 -10.90
N GLY A 125 -12.69 3.71 -11.79
CA GLY A 125 -11.34 4.16 -11.47
C GLY A 125 -10.30 3.04 -11.33
N GLY A 126 -10.70 1.76 -11.45
CA GLY A 126 -9.80 0.60 -11.41
C GLY A 126 -8.77 0.58 -12.56
N ASP A 127 -9.08 1.20 -13.69
CA ASP A 127 -8.17 1.45 -14.82
C ASP A 127 -6.89 2.21 -14.42
N ASN A 128 -6.97 3.08 -13.41
CA ASN A 128 -5.81 3.79 -12.87
C ASN A 128 -4.81 2.85 -12.18
N VAL A 129 -5.30 1.75 -11.59
CA VAL A 129 -4.45 0.71 -10.96
C VAL A 129 -3.65 -0.01 -12.03
N ILE A 130 -4.30 -0.42 -13.11
CA ILE A 130 -3.66 -1.08 -14.26
C ILE A 130 -2.65 -0.13 -14.92
N THR A 131 -3.05 1.12 -15.14
CA THR A 131 -2.19 2.15 -15.73
C THR A 131 -0.93 2.38 -14.89
N PHE A 132 -1.07 2.46 -13.56
CA PHE A 132 0.07 2.59 -12.66
C PHE A 132 1.03 1.41 -12.78
N LEU A 133 0.51 0.18 -12.77
CA LEU A 133 1.31 -1.04 -12.92
C LEU A 133 2.11 -1.02 -14.21
N VAL A 134 1.47 -0.79 -15.35
CA VAL A 134 2.13 -0.75 -16.67
C VAL A 134 3.23 0.31 -16.71
N LYS A 135 2.98 1.51 -16.14
CA LYS A 135 3.96 2.60 -16.14
C LYS A 135 5.13 2.42 -15.18
N ASN A 136 4.97 1.63 -14.11
CA ASN A 136 5.97 1.52 -13.04
C ASN A 136 6.62 0.13 -12.91
N LEU A 137 6.09 -0.91 -13.59
CA LEU A 137 6.71 -2.24 -13.65
C LEU A 137 7.68 -2.40 -14.82
N VAL A 138 7.52 -1.62 -15.89
CA VAL A 138 8.48 -1.60 -17.00
C VAL A 138 9.71 -0.84 -16.53
N ALA A 139 10.87 -1.51 -16.50
CA ALA A 139 12.14 -0.84 -16.30
C ALA A 139 12.33 0.18 -17.43
N HIS A 140 12.39 1.47 -17.10
CA HIS A 140 12.95 2.45 -18.03
C HIS A 140 14.44 2.16 -18.07
N ASP A 141 14.88 1.39 -19.08
CA ASP A 141 16.30 1.18 -19.33
C ASP A 141 16.89 2.54 -19.76
N PRO A 142 17.80 3.16 -18.99
CA PRO A 142 18.38 4.43 -19.36
C PRO A 142 19.33 4.35 -20.56
N GLU A 143 19.58 3.16 -21.11
CA GLU A 143 20.54 2.91 -22.20
C GLU A 143 19.89 2.48 -23.53
N SER A 144 18.78 3.11 -23.91
CA SER A 144 18.35 3.12 -25.32
C SER A 144 18.91 4.36 -26.05
N VAL A 145 20.20 4.65 -25.88
CA VAL A 145 20.97 5.57 -26.74
C VAL A 145 22.24 4.87 -27.19
N ILE A 146 22.08 3.84 -28.02
CA ILE A 146 23.00 3.39 -29.07
C ILE A 146 22.03 2.76 -30.09
N ILE A 147 21.79 3.33 -31.27
CA ILE A 147 22.67 3.48 -32.45
C ILE A 147 22.26 4.75 -33.22
#